data_AF-A0A0N5AXX8-F1
#
_entry.id   AF-A0A0N5AXX8-F1
#
_cell.length_a   1.000
_cell.length_b   1.000
_cell.length_c   1.000
_cell.angle_alpha   90.00
_cell.angle_beta   90.00
_cell.angle_gamma   90.00
#
_symmetry.space_group_name_H-M   'P 1'
#
loop_
_entity.id
_entity.type
_entity.pdbx_description
1 polymer ?
#
loop_
_entity_poly.entity_id
_entity_poly.type
_entity_poly.pdbx_seq_one_letter_code
_entity_poly.pdbx_strand_id
1 'polypeptide(L)' 'MSEPTKISAQHGRKLCDCAEPLLKIYEVSGTGVSFFVENSRTPLPENCDASFLAGQKIVAKGILPIAFTVVK' A
#
# COMPACT_ATOMS: atom_id res chain seq x y z
N MET A 1 19.53 5.39 -1.52
CA MET A 1 18.22 6.06 -1.65
C MET A 1 17.35 5.16 -2.50
N SER A 2 16.55 4.29 -1.88
CA SER A 2 15.69 3.37 -2.61
C SER A 2 14.55 4.18 -3.24
N GLU A 3 14.40 4.12 -4.56
CA GLU A 3 13.31 4.80 -5.26
C GLU A 3 11.95 4.39 -4.66
N PRO A 4 10.98 5.31 -4.55
CA PRO A 4 9.67 4.98 -4.02
C PRO A 4 8.99 4.00 -4.98
N THR A 5 8.72 2.78 -4.52
CA THR A 5 7.98 1.81 -5.33
C THR A 5 6.61 2.36 -5.67
N LYS A 6 6.13 2.17 -6.90
CA LYS A 6 4.84 2.70 -7.35
C LYS A 6 3.87 1.54 -7.61
N ILE A 7 2.63 1.68 -7.18
CA ILE A 7 1.55 0.75 -7.54
C ILE A 7 0.45 1.50 -8.28
N SER A 8 -0.13 0.89 -9.30
CA SER A 8 -1.25 1.49 -10.04
C SER A 8 -2.56 1.20 -9.31
N ALA A 9 -3.31 2.26 -9.00
CA ALA A 9 -4.67 2.18 -8.50
C ALA A 9 -5.60 1.77 -9.63
N GLN A 10 -6.36 0.72 -9.40
CA GLN A 10 -7.44 0.32 -10.28
C GLN A 10 -8.78 0.69 -9.64
N HIS A 11 -9.69 1.28 -10.44
CA HIS A 11 -11.02 1.66 -9.97
C HIS A 11 -11.81 0.44 -9.50
N GLY A 12 -12.35 0.50 -8.28
CA GLY A 12 -13.10 -0.61 -7.68
C GLY A 12 -12.23 -1.73 -7.13
N ARG A 13 -10.88 -1.59 -7.16
CA ARG A 13 -9.96 -2.54 -6.53
C ARG A 13 -9.47 -2.03 -5.19
N LYS A 14 -9.30 -2.97 -4.26
CA LYS A 14 -8.77 -2.68 -2.93
C LYS A 14 -7.27 -2.39 -3.02
N LEU A 15 -6.81 -1.52 -2.13
CA LEU A 15 -5.40 -1.22 -1.96
C LEU A 15 -4.57 -2.49 -1.72
N CYS A 16 -5.07 -3.42 -0.91
CA CYS A 16 -4.39 -4.67 -0.61
C CYS A 16 -4.13 -5.51 -1.86
N ASP A 17 -5.10 -5.58 -2.77
CA ASP A 17 -4.99 -6.35 -4.02
C ASP A 17 -3.98 -5.71 -4.97
N CYS A 18 -3.97 -4.37 -5.05
CA CYS A 18 -3.00 -3.62 -5.85
C CYS A 18 -1.58 -3.69 -5.27
N ALA A 19 -1.45 -3.78 -3.94
CA ALA A 19 -0.18 -3.90 -3.24
C ALA A 19 0.31 -5.35 -3.13
N GLU A 20 -0.54 -6.36 -3.33
CA GLU A 20 -0.19 -7.78 -3.18
C GLU A 20 1.06 -8.20 -3.98
N PRO A 21 1.23 -7.81 -5.26
CA PRO A 21 2.42 -8.17 -6.02
C PRO A 21 3.69 -7.59 -5.39
N LEU A 22 3.60 -6.37 -4.86
CA LEU A 22 4.70 -5.72 -4.17
C LEU A 22 5.02 -6.45 -2.85
N LEU A 23 4.01 -6.72 -2.05
CA LEU A 23 4.15 -7.44 -0.79
C LEU A 23 4.78 -8.83 -0.99
N LYS A 24 4.42 -9.54 -2.07
CA LYS A 24 5.03 -10.81 -2.46
C LYS A 24 6.52 -10.69 -2.82
N ILE A 25 6.93 -9.64 -3.54
CA ILE A 25 8.35 -9.41 -3.88
C ILE A 25 9.21 -9.24 -2.63
N TYR A 26 8.66 -8.60 -1.59
CA TYR A 26 9.35 -8.37 -0.33
C TYR A 26 9.09 -9.48 0.72
N GLU A 27 8.47 -10.59 0.32
CA GLU A 27 8.09 -11.71 1.19
C GLU A 27 7.26 -11.27 2.42
N VAL A 28 6.55 -10.16 2.30
CA VAL A 28 5.61 -9.68 3.31
C VAL A 28 4.27 -10.33 3.02
N SER A 29 3.98 -11.43 3.71
CA SER A 29 2.67 -12.08 3.60
C SER A 29 1.55 -11.14 4.06
N GLY A 30 0.51 -10.98 3.23
CA GLY A 30 -0.59 -10.04 3.43
C GLY A 30 -1.42 -10.24 4.71
N THR A 31 -1.29 -11.39 5.38
CA THR A 31 -1.86 -11.63 6.70
C THR A 31 -1.11 -10.83 7.77
N GLY A 32 -1.68 -9.71 8.19
CA GLY A 32 -1.14 -8.85 9.26
C GLY A 32 -0.51 -7.54 8.80
N VAL A 33 -0.63 -7.20 7.51
CA VAL A 33 -0.15 -5.91 7.00
C VAL A 33 -1.22 -4.84 7.20
N SER A 34 -0.86 -3.77 7.92
CA SER A 34 -1.68 -2.57 8.05
C SER A 34 -1.14 -1.46 7.17
N PHE A 35 -2.00 -0.81 6.40
CA PHE A 35 -1.62 0.29 5.52
C PHE A 35 -1.86 1.63 6.21
N PHE A 36 -0.98 2.59 5.98
CA PHE A 36 -1.08 3.95 6.53
C PHE A 36 -0.75 4.94 5.43
N VAL A 37 -1.44 6.07 5.37
CA VAL A 37 -0.94 7.21 4.58
C VAL A 37 0.33 7.74 5.25
N GLU A 38 1.31 8.18 4.46
CA GLU A 38 2.53 8.80 4.98
C GLU A 38 2.17 9.95 5.94
N ASN A 39 2.80 9.96 7.12
CA ASN A 39 2.50 10.88 8.24
C ASN A 39 1.13 10.68 8.93
N SER A 40 0.28 9.75 8.47
CA SER A 40 -0.93 9.37 9.20
C SER A 40 -0.64 8.32 10.26
N ARG A 41 -1.28 8.46 11.42
CA ARG A 41 -1.27 7.46 12.50
C ARG A 41 -2.47 6.52 12.44
N THR A 42 -3.47 6.84 11.61
CA THR A 42 -4.69 6.07 11.46
C THR A 42 -4.47 5.00 10.39
N PRO A 43 -4.69 3.71 10.70
CA PRO A 43 -4.62 2.66 9.70
C PRO A 43 -5.76 2.82 8.68
N LEU A 44 -5.44 2.56 7.42
CA LEU A 44 -6.42 2.47 6.36
C LEU A 44 -7.21 1.17 6.51
N PRO A 45 -8.52 1.20 6.21
CA PRO A 45 -9.33 -0.01 6.25
C PRO A 45 -8.89 -1.00 5.15
N GLU A 46 -9.03 -2.30 5.41
CA GLU A 46 -8.60 -3.37 4.49
C GLU A 46 -9.30 -3.30 3.12
N ASN A 47 -10.52 -2.79 3.11
CA ASN A 47 -11.37 -2.66 1.93
C ASN A 47 -11.28 -1.25 1.31
N CYS A 48 -10.27 -0.46 1.66
CA CYS A 48 -10.06 0.86 1.06
C CYS A 48 -9.77 0.72 -0.44
N ASP A 49 -10.50 1.46 -1.27
CA ASP A 49 -10.26 1.50 -2.71
C ASP A 49 -8.98 2.30 -3.02
N ALA A 50 -8.10 1.71 -3.82
CA ALA A 50 -6.81 2.30 -4.17
C ALA A 50 -6.95 3.66 -4.89
N SER A 51 -8.07 3.88 -5.58
CA SER A 51 -8.34 5.10 -6.36
C SER A 51 -8.47 6.35 -5.49
N PHE A 52 -8.96 6.21 -4.25
CA PHE A 52 -9.00 7.34 -3.31
C PHE A 52 -7.61 7.72 -2.79
N LEU A 53 -6.65 6.81 -2.92
CA LEU A 53 -5.28 6.98 -2.47
C LEU A 53 -4.34 7.39 -3.61
N ALA A 54 -4.83 7.54 -4.83
CA ALA A 54 -4.03 7.98 -5.97
C ALA A 54 -3.33 9.31 -5.68
N GLY A 55 -2.01 9.36 -5.88
CA GLY A 55 -1.14 10.48 -5.54
C GLY A 55 -0.66 10.48 -4.09
N GLN A 56 -1.15 9.60 -3.23
CA GLN A 56 -0.71 9.47 -1.84
C GLN A 56 0.45 8.48 -1.73
N LYS A 57 1.35 8.77 -0.79
CA LYS A 57 2.36 7.81 -0.35
C LYS A 57 1.80 6.99 0.80
N ILE A 58 1.89 5.68 0.66
CA ILE A 58 1.35 4.69 1.59
C ILE A 58 2.50 3.92 2.20
N VAL A 59 2.39 3.62 3.49
CA VAL A 59 3.30 2.79 4.25
C VAL A 59 2.55 1.55 4.69
N ALA A 60 2.93 0.41 4.14
CA ALA A 60 2.54 -0.90 4.64
C ALA A 60 3.43 -1.26 5.84
N LYS A 61 2.83 -1.42 7.02
CA LYS A 61 3.51 -1.94 8.21
C LYS A 61 3.17 -3.41 8.37
N GLY A 62 4.14 -4.27 8.10
CA GLY A 62 4.16 -5.68 8.47
C GLY A 62 5.44 -6.01 9.23
N ILE A 63 6.01 -7.20 8.99
CA ILE A 63 7.33 -7.59 9.52
C ILE A 63 8.40 -6.58 9.08
N LEU A 64 8.31 -6.11 7.84
CA LEU A 64 9.13 -5.03 7.32
C LEU A 64 8.23 -3.88 6.85
N PRO A 65 8.52 -2.61 7.23
CA PRO A 65 7.79 -1.47 6.73
C PRO A 65 8.20 -1.19 5.28
N ILE A 66 7.23 -1.16 4.38
CA ILE A 66 7.43 -0.85 2.96
C ILE A 66 6.63 0.40 2.62
N ALA A 67 7.27 1.37 1.98
CA ALA A 67 6.62 2.57 1.50
C ALA A 67 6.48 2.54 -0.02
N PHE A 68 5.29 2.85 -0.52
CA PHE A 68 5.01 2.94 -1.95
C PHE A 68 4.06 4.09 -2.26
N THR A 69 4.12 4.60 -3.49
CA THR A 69 3.21 5.64 -3.96
C THR A 69 2.13 5.01 -4.82
N VAL A 70 0.87 5.37 -4.55
CA VAL A 70 -0.24 4.94 -5.39
C VAL A 70 -0.34 5.91 -6.55
N VAL A 71 -0.26 5.41 -7.78
CA VAL A 71 -0.40 6.19 -9.01
C VAL A 71 -1.68 5.80 -9.73
N LYS A 72 -2.28 6.71 -10.49
CA LYS A 72 -3.48 6.43 -11.27
C LYS A 72 -3.11 5.89 -12.65
#